data_AF-A0A957AP68-F1
#
_entry.id   AF-A0A957AP68-F1
#
_cell.length_a   1.000
_cell.length_b   1.000
_cell.length_c   1.000
_cell.angle_alpha   90.00
_cell.angle_beta   90.00
_cell.angle_gamma   90.00
#
_symmetry.space_group_name_H-M   'P 1'
#
loop_
_entity.id
_entity.type
_entity.pdbx_description
1 polymer ?
#
loop_
_entity_poly.entity_id
_entity_poly.type
_entity_poly.pdbx_seq_one_letter_code
_entity_poly.pdbx_strand_id
1 'polypeptide(L)'
;MNRSFARFGGLSAIIVGALSILYAVFFLVITRQNEEVGTLGSWVILAVSGLFSSATFIALYQRLRPTSEGFALWALVLGLLSSFATLTHGAYQALMLLTLPGAEPEQRAAIELVRMVPSQFDPAGLGTFGIIGLASLVTGLLIVVGGRLPRLLGYLAVANGILLIALFFASAAGAQTLILLTGGLTSVIVGPIWWIWLGRELWRERAADRASAPTPSLV
;
A
#
# COMPACT_ATOMS: atom_id res chain seq x y z
N MET A 1 -11.96 15.74 -12.19
CA MET A 1 -11.02 14.60 -12.24
C MET A 1 -11.03 14.03 -13.66
N ASN A 2 -9.88 13.63 -14.22
CA ASN A 2 -9.85 12.94 -15.51
C ASN A 2 -10.39 11.51 -15.31
N ARG A 3 -11.50 11.18 -15.97
CA ARG A 3 -12.25 9.92 -15.76
C ARG A 3 -11.44 8.66 -16.04
N SER A 4 -10.53 8.70 -17.01
CA SER A 4 -9.67 7.55 -17.31
C SER A 4 -8.72 7.28 -16.14
N PHE A 5 -8.16 8.34 -15.56
CA PHE A 5 -7.22 8.22 -14.45
C PHE A 5 -7.90 7.79 -13.14
N ALA A 6 -9.13 8.23 -12.87
CA ALA A 6 -9.91 7.76 -11.72
C ALA A 6 -10.09 6.23 -11.72
N ARG A 7 -10.43 5.66 -12.89
CA ARG A 7 -10.56 4.21 -13.05
C ARG A 7 -9.24 3.48 -12.96
N PHE A 8 -8.20 4.05 -13.54
CA PHE A 8 -6.87 3.48 -13.42
C PHE A 8 -6.42 3.43 -11.97
N GLY A 9 -6.50 4.54 -11.22
CA GLY A 9 -6.22 4.57 -9.78
C GLY A 9 -7.13 3.63 -8.99
N GLY A 10 -8.41 3.53 -9.34
CA GLY A 10 -9.34 2.59 -8.69
C GLY A 10 -8.98 1.11 -8.94
N LEU A 11 -8.58 0.75 -10.17
CA LEU A 11 -8.10 -0.59 -10.49
C LEU A 11 -6.81 -0.91 -9.74
N SER A 12 -5.86 0.04 -9.76
CA SER A 12 -4.61 -0.08 -9.04
C SER A 12 -4.85 -0.31 -7.55
N ALA A 13 -5.81 0.37 -6.95
CA ALA A 13 -6.20 0.13 -5.55
C ALA A 13 -6.71 -1.30 -5.34
N ILE A 14 -7.58 -1.81 -6.22
CA ILE A 14 -8.09 -3.20 -6.13
C ILE A 14 -6.93 -4.19 -6.27
N ILE A 15 -6.01 -3.96 -7.21
CA ILE A 15 -4.81 -4.78 -7.40
C ILE A 15 -3.97 -4.79 -6.12
N VAL A 16 -3.69 -3.63 -5.52
CA VAL A 16 -2.95 -3.55 -4.24
C VAL A 16 -3.65 -4.32 -3.13
N GLY A 17 -4.98 -4.22 -3.03
CA GLY A 17 -5.75 -4.98 -2.03
C GLY A 17 -5.65 -6.50 -2.24
N ALA A 18 -5.70 -6.98 -3.49
CA ALA A 18 -5.51 -8.38 -3.82
C ALA A 18 -4.07 -8.86 -3.56
N LEU A 19 -3.08 -8.05 -3.95
CA LEU A 19 -1.67 -8.32 -3.70
C LEU A 19 -1.35 -8.33 -2.20
N SER A 20 -2.02 -7.54 -1.37
CA SER A 20 -1.87 -7.58 0.08
C SER A 20 -2.26 -8.94 0.67
N ILE A 21 -3.37 -9.53 0.19
CA ILE A 21 -3.78 -10.88 0.59
C ILE A 21 -2.75 -11.90 0.09
N LEU A 22 -2.33 -11.79 -1.17
CA LEU A 22 -1.36 -12.69 -1.77
C LEU A 22 -0.02 -12.63 -1.04
N TYR A 23 0.44 -11.43 -0.67
CA TYR A 23 1.62 -11.20 0.16
C TYR A 23 1.52 -11.95 1.48
N ALA A 24 0.39 -11.83 2.19
CA ALA A 24 0.18 -12.52 3.45
C ALA A 24 0.18 -14.05 3.28
N VAL A 25 -0.38 -14.58 2.19
CA VAL A 25 -0.33 -16.03 1.88
C VAL A 25 1.11 -16.48 1.66
N PHE A 26 1.88 -15.76 0.85
CA PHE A 26 3.28 -16.09 0.61
C PHE A 26 4.10 -16.04 1.90
N PHE A 27 3.97 -14.96 2.66
CA PHE A 27 4.76 -14.72 3.87
C PHE A 27 4.38 -15.63 5.04
N LEU A 28 3.10 -15.88 5.29
CA LEU A 28 2.64 -16.62 6.47
C LEU A 28 2.48 -18.12 6.22
N VAL A 29 2.17 -18.53 4.98
CA VAL A 29 1.85 -19.92 4.64
C VAL A 29 2.97 -20.54 3.81
N ILE A 30 3.28 -19.96 2.65
CA ILE A 30 4.22 -20.56 1.71
C ILE A 30 5.64 -20.59 2.29
N THR A 31 6.10 -19.52 2.95
CA THR A 31 7.43 -19.47 3.58
C THR A 31 7.65 -20.61 4.59
N ARG A 32 6.60 -21.11 5.25
CA ARG A 32 6.69 -22.25 6.17
C ARG A 32 6.83 -23.60 5.47
N GLN A 33 6.37 -23.70 4.22
CA GLN A 33 6.39 -24.92 3.42
C GLN A 33 7.61 -24.97 2.48
N ASN A 34 7.97 -23.81 1.93
CA ASN A 34 9.11 -23.60 1.06
C ASN A 34 9.59 -22.15 1.28
N GLU A 35 10.64 -22.00 2.08
CA GLU A 35 11.15 -20.69 2.48
C GLU A 35 11.61 -19.84 1.30
N GLU A 36 12.29 -20.45 0.32
CA GLU A 36 12.83 -19.75 -0.85
C GLU A 36 11.71 -19.13 -1.68
N VAL A 37 10.71 -19.94 -2.06
CA VAL A 37 9.58 -19.49 -2.89
C VAL A 37 8.69 -18.51 -2.14
N GLY A 38 8.39 -18.79 -0.87
CA GLY A 38 7.56 -17.93 -0.04
C GLY A 38 8.16 -16.54 0.16
N THR A 39 9.45 -16.50 0.52
CA THR A 39 10.16 -15.25 0.78
C THR A 39 10.34 -14.44 -0.50
N LEU A 40 10.85 -15.05 -1.58
CA LEU A 40 11.03 -14.36 -2.86
C LEU A 40 9.69 -13.82 -3.40
N GLY A 41 8.65 -14.64 -3.40
CA GLY A 41 7.33 -14.24 -3.88
C GLY A 41 6.76 -13.07 -3.07
N SER A 42 6.90 -13.08 -1.74
CA SER A 42 6.44 -11.97 -0.89
C SER A 42 7.12 -10.64 -1.26
N TRP A 43 8.42 -10.64 -1.54
CA TRP A 43 9.15 -9.43 -1.91
C TRP A 43 8.78 -8.89 -3.28
N VAL A 44 8.60 -9.78 -4.26
CA VAL A 44 8.13 -9.40 -5.61
C VAL A 44 6.73 -8.81 -5.54
N ILE A 45 5.82 -9.43 -4.79
CA ILE A 45 4.46 -8.93 -4.59
C ILE A 45 4.47 -7.55 -3.94
N LEU A 46 5.32 -7.35 -2.93
CA LEU A 46 5.48 -6.07 -2.25
C LEU A 46 5.97 -4.99 -3.24
N ALA A 47 6.97 -5.31 -4.05
CA ALA A 47 7.51 -4.39 -5.06
C ALA A 47 6.42 -3.92 -6.04
N VAL A 48 5.66 -4.88 -6.58
CA VAL A 48 4.55 -4.60 -7.51
C VAL A 48 3.44 -3.78 -6.83
N SER A 49 3.17 -4.04 -5.55
CA SER A 49 2.19 -3.27 -4.77
C SER A 49 2.58 -1.79 -4.68
N GLY A 50 3.86 -1.48 -4.41
CA GLY A 50 4.37 -0.11 -4.37
C GLY A 50 4.20 0.63 -5.71
N LEU A 51 4.36 -0.07 -6.84
CA LEU A 51 4.11 0.52 -8.15
C LEU A 51 2.64 0.93 -8.33
N PHE A 52 1.69 0.03 -8.05
CA PHE A 52 0.27 0.30 -8.25
C PHE A 52 -0.30 1.29 -7.21
N SER A 53 0.20 1.30 -5.97
CA SER A 53 -0.27 2.25 -4.95
C SER A 53 -0.04 3.70 -5.36
N SER A 54 1.04 3.98 -6.11
CA SER A 54 1.37 5.34 -6.58
C SER A 54 0.24 5.98 -7.39
N ALA A 55 -0.35 5.23 -8.33
CA ALA A 55 -1.48 5.69 -9.15
C ALA A 55 -2.74 5.97 -8.31
N THR A 56 -2.96 5.17 -7.27
CA THR A 56 -4.10 5.36 -6.37
C THR A 56 -3.98 6.65 -5.57
N PHE A 57 -2.79 6.98 -5.06
CA PHE A 57 -2.59 8.22 -4.33
C PHE A 57 -2.82 9.46 -5.19
N ILE A 58 -2.44 9.43 -6.47
CA ILE A 58 -2.75 10.51 -7.42
C ILE A 58 -4.26 10.64 -7.61
N ALA A 59 -5.00 9.52 -7.73
CA ALA A 59 -6.46 9.55 -7.87
C ALA A 59 -7.14 10.07 -6.59
N LEU A 60 -6.66 9.65 -5.42
CA LEU A 60 -7.12 10.15 -4.11
C LEU A 60 -6.91 11.66 -3.97
N TYR A 61 -5.74 12.17 -4.37
CA TYR A 61 -5.48 13.62 -4.37
C TYR A 61 -6.51 14.37 -5.21
N GLN A 62 -6.76 13.92 -6.44
CA GLN A 62 -7.74 14.58 -7.32
C GLN A 62 -9.14 14.58 -6.72
N ARG A 63 -9.50 13.53 -5.96
CA ARG A 63 -10.79 13.39 -5.28
C ARG A 63 -10.89 14.22 -4.00
N LEU A 64 -9.83 14.31 -3.22
CA LEU A 64 -9.83 14.92 -1.88
C LEU A 64 -9.32 16.37 -1.84
N ARG A 65 -8.61 16.84 -2.87
CA ARG A 65 -8.12 18.23 -2.94
C ARG A 65 -9.17 19.31 -2.71
N PRO A 66 -10.45 19.18 -3.11
CA PRO A 66 -11.41 20.25 -2.84
C PRO A 66 -11.94 20.23 -1.39
N THR A 67 -11.48 19.32 -0.54
CA THR A 67 -11.78 19.31 0.91
C THR A 67 -10.76 20.16 1.64
N SER A 68 -9.49 19.95 1.35
CA SER A 68 -8.37 20.78 1.77
C SER A 68 -7.20 20.48 0.85
N GLU A 69 -6.80 21.46 0.05
CA GLU A 69 -5.78 21.23 -0.99
C GLU A 69 -4.41 20.94 -0.38
N GLY A 70 -4.01 21.68 0.66
CA GLY A 70 -2.72 21.50 1.34
C GLY A 70 -2.58 20.11 1.97
N PHE A 71 -3.58 19.67 2.74
CA PHE A 71 -3.55 18.34 3.35
C PHE A 71 -3.67 17.22 2.31
N ALA A 72 -4.43 17.42 1.24
CA ALA A 72 -4.52 16.43 0.16
C ALA A 72 -3.18 16.29 -0.59
N LEU A 73 -2.49 17.41 -0.86
CA LEU A 73 -1.16 17.40 -1.49
C LEU A 73 -0.13 16.75 -0.56
N TRP A 74 -0.19 17.04 0.74
CA TRP A 74 0.71 16.40 1.70
C TRP A 74 0.49 14.89 1.78
N ALA A 75 -0.78 14.44 1.83
CA ALA A 75 -1.11 13.02 1.76
C ALA A 75 -0.61 12.35 0.46
N LEU A 76 -0.69 13.05 -0.68
CA LEU A 76 -0.14 12.59 -1.95
C LEU A 76 1.37 12.39 -1.87
N VAL A 77 2.12 13.39 -1.39
CA VAL A 77 3.58 13.33 -1.28
C VAL A 77 4.00 12.16 -0.40
N LEU A 78 3.39 12.02 0.79
CA LEU A 78 3.66 10.90 1.69
C LEU A 78 3.33 9.55 1.02
N GLY A 79 2.17 9.46 0.35
CA GLY A 79 1.75 8.25 -0.35
C GLY A 79 2.69 7.86 -1.50
N LEU A 80 3.17 8.82 -2.28
CA LEU A 80 4.12 8.58 -3.36
C LEU A 80 5.51 8.19 -2.83
N LEU A 81 6.00 8.86 -1.80
CA LEU A 81 7.27 8.51 -1.14
C LEU A 81 7.23 7.08 -0.60
N SER A 82 6.13 6.72 0.07
CA SER A 82 5.96 5.36 0.56
C SER A 82 5.79 4.33 -0.56
N SER A 83 5.05 4.66 -1.62
CA SER A 83 4.89 3.79 -2.80
C SER A 83 6.25 3.47 -3.42
N PHE A 84 7.12 4.49 -3.54
CA PHE A 84 8.49 4.31 -4.00
C PHE A 84 9.33 3.49 -3.03
N ALA A 85 9.29 3.78 -1.73
CA ALA A 85 10.02 3.00 -0.72
C ALA A 85 9.59 1.52 -0.71
N THR A 86 8.30 1.24 -0.89
CA THR A 86 7.75 -0.11 -0.96
C THR A 86 8.24 -0.85 -2.20
N LEU A 87 8.24 -0.16 -3.36
CA LEU A 87 8.79 -0.69 -4.60
C LEU A 87 10.27 -1.04 -4.45
N THR A 88 11.08 -0.10 -3.97
CA THR A 88 12.54 -0.29 -3.86
C THR A 88 12.89 -1.32 -2.79
N HIS A 89 12.18 -1.33 -1.65
CA HIS A 89 12.39 -2.33 -0.60
C HIS A 89 12.10 -3.74 -1.10
N GLY A 90 10.94 -3.97 -1.74
CA GLY A 90 10.60 -5.26 -2.31
C GLY A 90 11.57 -5.70 -3.41
N ALA A 91 11.92 -4.80 -4.33
CA ALA A 91 12.83 -5.10 -5.43
C ALA A 91 14.25 -5.43 -4.93
N TYR A 92 14.76 -4.67 -3.96
CA TYR A 92 16.08 -4.91 -3.37
C TYR A 92 16.16 -6.28 -2.69
N GLN A 93 15.16 -6.62 -1.87
CA GLN A 93 15.11 -7.91 -1.19
C GLN A 93 14.97 -9.08 -2.16
N ALA A 94 14.14 -8.94 -3.20
CA ALA A 94 14.00 -9.96 -4.24
C ALA A 94 15.31 -10.17 -5.02
N LEU A 95 16.00 -9.08 -5.38
CA LEU A 95 17.26 -9.15 -6.13
C LEU A 95 18.35 -9.86 -5.32
N MET A 96 18.46 -9.56 -4.01
CA MET A 96 19.41 -10.24 -3.12
C MET A 96 19.17 -11.75 -3.05
N LEU A 97 17.92 -12.21 -3.10
CA LEU A 97 17.60 -13.63 -3.13
C LEU A 97 17.92 -14.28 -4.47
N LEU A 98 17.63 -13.59 -5.58
CA LEU A 98 17.89 -14.09 -6.93
C LEU A 98 19.39 -14.23 -7.23
N THR A 99 20.26 -13.53 -6.51
CA THR A 99 21.72 -13.66 -6.65
C THR A 99 22.33 -14.80 -5.85
N LEU A 100 21.62 -15.38 -4.87
CA LEU A 100 22.17 -16.42 -3.98
C LEU A 100 22.56 -17.74 -4.69
N PRO A 101 21.81 -18.25 -5.69
CA PRO A 101 22.14 -19.52 -6.33
C PRO A 101 23.46 -19.48 -7.11
N GLY A 102 23.85 -18.32 -7.63
CA GLY A 102 25.08 -18.11 -8.41
C GLY A 102 26.24 -17.47 -7.64
N ALA A 103 26.10 -17.24 -6.34
CA ALA A 103 27.12 -16.60 -5.52
C ALA A 103 28.16 -17.60 -5.01
N GLU A 104 29.43 -17.21 -5.05
CA GLU A 104 30.53 -17.93 -4.39
C GLU A 104 30.33 -17.96 -2.86
N PRO A 105 30.95 -18.91 -2.13
CA PRO A 105 30.72 -19.07 -0.68
C PRO A 105 30.91 -17.78 0.14
N GLU A 106 31.94 -17.00 -0.16
CA GLU A 106 32.23 -15.73 0.52
C GLU A 106 31.15 -14.66 0.23
N GLN A 107 30.68 -14.58 -1.02
CA GLN A 107 29.60 -13.67 -1.39
C GLN A 107 28.27 -14.07 -0.76
N ARG A 108 27.97 -15.37 -0.69
CA ARG A 108 26.76 -15.87 -0.04
C ARG A 108 26.73 -15.46 1.43
N ALA A 109 27.82 -15.65 2.17
CA ALA A 109 27.93 -15.23 3.56
C ALA A 109 27.74 -13.71 3.73
N ALA A 110 28.31 -12.90 2.82
CA ALA A 110 28.13 -11.45 2.85
C ALA A 110 26.67 -11.03 2.59
N ILE A 111 25.99 -11.65 1.61
CA ILE A 111 24.58 -11.37 1.31
C ILE A 111 23.69 -11.75 2.49
N GLU A 112 23.91 -12.90 3.11
CA GLU A 112 23.15 -13.34 4.29
C GLU A 112 23.33 -12.37 5.46
N LEU A 113 24.56 -11.90 5.72
CA LEU A 113 24.81 -10.90 6.75
C LEU A 113 24.08 -9.57 6.49
N VAL A 114 24.12 -9.07 5.24
CA VAL A 114 23.42 -7.84 4.85
C VAL A 114 21.90 -7.98 5.01
N ARG A 115 21.35 -9.17 4.79
CA ARG A 115 19.91 -9.44 4.99
C ARG A 115 19.48 -9.46 6.47
N MET A 116 20.43 -9.61 7.40
CA MET A 116 20.16 -9.59 8.85
C MET A 116 20.15 -8.18 9.46
N VAL A 117 20.62 -7.16 8.74
CA VAL A 117 20.62 -5.76 9.20
C VAL A 117 19.47 -4.97 8.57
N PRO A 118 18.99 -3.89 9.22
CA PRO A 118 17.98 -3.01 8.63
C PRO A 118 18.38 -2.53 7.24
N SER A 119 17.43 -2.52 6.30
CA SER A 119 17.66 -2.03 4.94
C SER A 119 18.17 -0.59 4.94
N GLN A 120 19.18 -0.32 4.11
CA GLN A 120 19.71 1.04 3.92
C GLN A 120 18.72 1.96 3.17
N PHE A 121 17.81 1.39 2.38
CA PHE A 121 16.82 2.13 1.60
C PHE A 121 15.52 2.36 2.38
N ASP A 122 15.21 1.47 3.31
CA ASP A 122 14.02 1.57 4.15
C ASP A 122 14.27 1.01 5.56
N PRO A 123 14.99 1.77 6.41
CA PRO A 123 15.38 1.30 7.74
C PRO A 123 14.17 0.97 8.60
N ALA A 124 14.10 -0.28 9.07
CA ALA A 124 13.00 -0.81 9.87
C ALA A 124 11.59 -0.65 9.24
N GLY A 125 11.51 -0.39 7.93
CA GLY A 125 10.26 -0.12 7.24
C GLY A 125 9.69 1.29 7.48
N LEU A 126 10.55 2.30 7.69
CA LEU A 126 10.12 3.70 7.82
C LEU A 126 9.22 4.16 6.67
N GLY A 127 9.60 3.92 5.43
CA GLY A 127 8.84 4.26 4.24
C GLY A 127 7.66 3.31 4.01
N THR A 128 7.90 2.01 4.10
CA THR A 128 6.87 0.96 3.88
C THR A 128 5.77 0.93 4.94
N PHE A 129 6.04 1.37 6.17
CA PHE A 129 5.08 1.34 7.29
C PHE A 129 4.84 2.72 7.92
N GLY A 130 5.89 3.44 8.30
CA GLY A 130 5.75 4.73 8.98
C GLY A 130 5.11 5.81 8.10
N ILE A 131 5.71 6.07 6.93
CA ILE A 131 5.26 7.12 5.99
C ILE A 131 3.90 6.75 5.39
N ILE A 132 3.66 5.48 5.01
CA ILE A 132 2.33 5.06 4.55
C ILE A 132 1.28 5.22 5.64
N GLY A 133 1.65 4.95 6.89
CA GLY A 133 0.73 5.06 8.02
C GLY A 133 0.29 6.49 8.20
N LEU A 134 1.22 7.45 8.08
CA LEU A 134 0.92 8.88 8.09
C LEU A 134 0.06 9.28 6.87
N ALA A 135 0.40 8.82 5.67
CA ALA A 135 -0.42 9.07 4.48
C ALA A 135 -1.86 8.55 4.64
N SER A 136 -2.02 7.38 5.24
CA SER A 136 -3.30 6.73 5.52
C SER A 136 -4.11 7.49 6.58
N LEU A 137 -3.45 7.96 7.66
CA LEU A 137 -4.06 8.83 8.66
C LEU A 137 -4.62 10.11 8.04
N VAL A 138 -3.79 10.86 7.30
CA VAL A 138 -4.18 12.14 6.70
C VAL A 138 -5.31 11.93 5.69
N THR A 139 -5.20 10.91 4.83
CA THR A 139 -6.26 10.54 3.89
C THR A 139 -7.56 10.18 4.60
N GLY A 140 -7.48 9.38 5.67
CA GLY A 140 -8.62 8.98 6.47
C GLY A 140 -9.36 10.16 7.09
N LEU A 141 -8.61 11.07 7.73
CA LEU A 141 -9.16 12.28 8.32
C LEU A 141 -9.82 13.18 7.27
N LEU A 142 -9.20 13.34 6.09
CA LEU A 142 -9.81 14.08 4.97
C LEU A 142 -11.11 13.45 4.46
N ILE A 143 -11.20 12.11 4.43
CA ILE A 143 -12.42 11.40 4.06
C ILE A 143 -13.52 11.63 5.10
N VAL A 144 -13.20 11.51 6.38
CA VAL A 144 -14.15 11.68 7.50
C VAL A 144 -14.74 13.09 7.50
N VAL A 145 -13.90 14.11 7.35
CA VAL A 145 -14.30 15.52 7.39
C VAL A 145 -14.97 15.96 6.09
N GLY A 146 -14.44 15.56 4.93
CA GLY A 146 -14.86 16.10 3.64
C GLY A 146 -16.13 15.49 3.04
N GLY A 147 -16.57 14.31 3.49
CA GLY A 147 -17.80 13.66 3.01
C GLY A 147 -17.81 13.24 1.54
N ARG A 148 -16.67 13.31 0.83
CA ARG A 148 -16.55 12.95 -0.60
C ARG A 148 -16.46 11.46 -0.87
N LEU A 149 -16.19 10.68 0.18
CA LEU A 149 -16.13 9.22 0.22
C LEU A 149 -16.87 8.76 1.49
N PRO A 150 -17.32 7.49 1.55
CA PRO A 150 -18.00 6.97 2.74
C PRO A 150 -17.15 7.16 4.01
N ARG A 151 -17.74 7.70 5.09
CA ARG A 151 -17.00 7.96 6.34
C ARG A 151 -16.32 6.72 6.92
N LEU A 152 -16.96 5.56 6.79
CA LEU A 152 -16.40 4.29 7.24
C LEU A 152 -15.09 3.93 6.52
N LEU A 153 -14.95 4.29 5.23
CA LEU A 153 -13.69 4.15 4.50
C LEU A 153 -12.59 5.06 5.10
N GLY A 154 -12.97 6.24 5.58
CA GLY A 154 -12.07 7.14 6.30
C GLY A 154 -11.61 6.56 7.64
N TYR A 155 -12.53 6.02 8.44
CA TYR A 155 -12.19 5.33 9.70
C TYR A 155 -11.30 4.11 9.48
N LEU A 156 -11.55 3.33 8.42
CA LEU A 156 -10.68 2.22 8.04
C LEU A 156 -9.27 2.70 7.69
N ALA A 157 -9.13 3.82 6.98
CA ALA A 157 -7.81 4.40 6.69
C ALA A 157 -7.11 4.88 7.98
N VAL A 158 -7.85 5.50 8.92
CA VAL A 158 -7.29 5.91 10.20
C VAL A 158 -6.80 4.69 11.00
N ALA A 159 -7.64 3.66 11.12
CA ALA A 159 -7.28 2.42 11.79
C ALA A 159 -6.06 1.75 11.15
N ASN A 160 -6.02 1.71 9.81
CA ASN A 160 -4.88 1.19 9.06
C ASN A 160 -3.61 2.01 9.32
N GLY A 161 -3.72 3.34 9.34
CA GLY A 161 -2.60 4.24 9.62
C GLY A 161 -2.01 4.01 11.01
N ILE A 162 -2.85 3.83 12.03
CA ILE A 162 -2.43 3.48 13.39
C ILE A 162 -1.70 2.14 13.40
N LEU A 163 -2.25 1.11 12.75
CA LEU A 163 -1.62 -0.21 12.67
C LEU A 163 -0.26 -0.16 11.98
N LEU A 164 -0.12 0.60 10.89
CA LEU A 164 1.12 0.73 10.14
C LEU A 164 2.19 1.52 10.91
N ILE A 165 1.81 2.58 11.63
CA ILE A 165 2.74 3.30 12.50
C ILE A 165 3.18 2.40 13.67
N ALA A 166 2.25 1.65 14.28
CA ALA A 166 2.60 0.69 15.32
C ALA A 166 3.52 -0.42 14.78
N LEU A 167 3.29 -0.90 13.55
CA LEU A 167 4.16 -1.86 12.87
C LEU A 167 5.57 -1.30 12.64
N PHE A 168 5.70 -0.04 12.23
CA PHE A 168 7.02 0.61 12.10
C PHE A 168 7.80 0.58 13.43
N PHE A 169 7.19 1.07 14.51
CA PHE A 169 7.86 1.07 15.82
C PHE A 169 8.13 -0.35 16.34
N ALA A 170 7.23 -1.31 16.09
CA ALA A 170 7.45 -2.70 16.42
C ALA A 170 8.66 -3.29 15.67
N SER A 171 8.79 -3.01 14.37
CA SER A 171 9.92 -3.41 13.53
C SER A 171 11.23 -2.77 14.01
N ALA A 172 11.21 -1.48 14.33
CA ALA A 172 12.39 -0.77 14.85
C ALA A 172 12.85 -1.31 16.21
N ALA A 173 11.91 -1.75 17.05
CA ALA A 173 12.19 -2.32 18.38
C ALA A 173 12.47 -3.84 18.36
N GLY A 174 12.34 -4.53 17.21
CA GLY A 174 12.45 -5.99 17.13
C GLY A 174 11.32 -6.75 17.87
N ALA A 175 10.15 -6.13 18.05
CA ALA A 175 9.03 -6.68 18.81
C ALA A 175 8.20 -7.67 17.98
N GLN A 176 8.71 -8.90 17.79
CA GLN A 176 8.15 -9.90 16.86
C GLN A 176 6.64 -10.15 17.00
N THR A 177 6.13 -10.30 18.23
CA THR A 177 4.69 -10.52 18.46
C THR A 177 3.85 -9.35 17.96
N LEU A 178 4.32 -8.12 18.17
CA LEU A 178 3.62 -6.92 17.75
C LEU A 178 3.70 -6.75 16.22
N ILE A 179 4.83 -7.08 15.60
CA ILE A 179 5.00 -7.12 14.14
C ILE A 179 3.97 -8.06 13.50
N LEU A 180 3.83 -9.28 14.02
CA LEU A 180 2.87 -10.25 13.49
C LEU A 180 1.43 -9.80 13.69
N LEU A 181 1.11 -9.18 14.83
CA LEU A 181 -0.24 -8.70 15.11
C LEU A 181 -0.62 -7.53 14.19
N THR A 182 0.19 -6.47 14.15
CA THR A 182 -0.12 -5.27 13.35
C THR A 182 0.04 -5.53 11.86
N GLY A 183 1.10 -6.24 11.47
CA GLY A 183 1.37 -6.69 10.11
C GLY A 183 0.30 -7.66 9.58
N GLY A 184 -0.12 -8.62 10.40
CA GLY A 184 -1.20 -9.54 10.04
C GLY A 184 -2.54 -8.82 9.87
N LEU A 185 -2.92 -7.96 10.81
CA LEU A 185 -4.17 -7.20 10.73
C LEU A 185 -4.20 -6.24 9.53
N THR A 186 -3.11 -5.52 9.26
CA THR A 186 -3.04 -4.61 8.11
C THR A 186 -3.06 -5.39 6.79
N SER A 187 -2.29 -6.48 6.65
CA SER A 187 -2.15 -7.19 5.36
C SER A 187 -3.30 -8.14 5.02
N VAL A 188 -3.98 -8.71 6.01
CA VAL A 188 -5.04 -9.71 5.81
C VAL A 188 -6.44 -9.10 5.86
N ILE A 189 -6.65 -8.08 6.70
CA ILE A 189 -8.00 -7.59 7.01
C ILE A 189 -8.15 -6.12 6.61
N VAL A 190 -7.51 -5.21 7.34
CA VAL A 190 -7.80 -3.78 7.25
C VAL A 190 -7.38 -3.21 5.90
N GLY A 191 -6.15 -3.50 5.47
CA GLY A 191 -5.59 -3.07 4.20
C GLY A 191 -6.39 -3.56 3.00
N PRO A 192 -6.61 -4.88 2.82
CA PRO A 192 -7.41 -5.40 1.70
C PRO A 192 -8.81 -4.82 1.63
N ILE A 193 -9.52 -4.74 2.76
CA ILE A 193 -10.87 -4.15 2.81
C ILE A 193 -10.81 -2.69 2.35
N TRP A 194 -9.86 -1.91 2.87
CA TRP A 194 -9.72 -0.50 2.53
C TRP A 194 -9.36 -0.28 1.06
N TRP A 195 -8.34 -0.96 0.55
CA TRP A 195 -7.86 -0.83 -0.83
C TRP A 195 -8.92 -1.25 -1.86
N ILE A 196 -9.58 -2.39 -1.65
CA ILE A 196 -10.62 -2.88 -2.55
C ILE A 196 -11.84 -1.96 -2.52
N TRP A 197 -12.28 -1.52 -1.34
CA TRP A 197 -13.42 -0.62 -1.24
C TRP A 197 -13.12 0.75 -1.84
N LEU A 198 -11.97 1.35 -1.51
CA LEU A 198 -11.53 2.60 -2.12
C LEU A 198 -11.51 2.49 -3.64
N GLY A 199 -10.95 1.41 -4.18
CA GLY A 199 -10.90 1.20 -5.62
C GLY A 199 -12.28 1.14 -6.27
N ARG A 200 -13.25 0.49 -5.61
CA ARG A 200 -14.65 0.48 -6.07
C ARG A 200 -15.26 1.88 -6.06
N GLU A 201 -15.01 2.70 -5.04
CA GLU A 201 -15.53 4.06 -4.96
C GLU A 201 -14.92 4.98 -6.04
N LEU A 202 -13.62 4.87 -6.29
CA LEU A 202 -12.94 5.59 -7.39
C LEU A 202 -13.45 5.14 -8.78
N TRP A 203 -13.80 3.87 -8.94
CA TRP A 203 -14.34 3.32 -10.18
C TRP A 203 -15.79 3.74 -10.45
N ARG A 204 -16.59 3.94 -9.39
CA ARG A 204 -18.06 4.12 -9.42
C ARG A 204 -18.58 5.50 -9.84
N GLU A 205 -17.74 6.48 -10.16
CA GLU A 205 -18.12 7.83 -10.63
C GLU A 205 -19.04 7.88 -11.89
N ARG A 206 -19.58 6.76 -12.36
CA ARG A 206 -20.43 6.64 -13.55
C ARG A 206 -21.94 6.65 -13.31
N ALA A 207 -22.46 6.41 -12.10
CA ALA A 207 -23.91 6.20 -11.95
C ALA A 207 -24.73 7.51 -11.85
N ALA A 208 -24.19 8.53 -11.17
CA ALA A 208 -24.93 9.78 -10.93
C ALA A 208 -24.97 10.71 -12.16
N ASP A 209 -23.82 10.92 -12.85
CA ASP A 209 -23.71 11.86 -13.98
C ASP A 209 -24.48 11.44 -15.25
N ARG A 210 -24.83 10.16 -15.40
CA ARG A 210 -25.60 9.66 -16.55
C ARG A 210 -27.11 9.81 -16.39
N ALA A 211 -27.60 9.89 -15.15
CA ALA A 211 -29.02 10.05 -14.85
C ALA A 211 -29.50 11.51 -14.92
N SER A 212 -28.58 12.47 -14.93
CA SER A 212 -28.85 13.91 -14.99
C SER A 212 -28.65 14.54 -16.37
N ALA A 213 -28.40 13.73 -17.42
CA ALA A 213 -28.30 14.24 -18.77
C ALA A 213 -29.71 14.63 -19.28
N PRO A 214 -29.95 15.89 -19.69
CA PRO A 214 -31.23 16.28 -20.27
C PRO A 214 -31.50 15.45 -21.52
N THR A 215 -32.70 14.89 -21.61
CA THR A 215 -33.20 14.26 -22.84
C THR A 215 -33.08 15.27 -23.98
N PRO A 216 -32.44 14.93 -25.12
CA PRO A 216 -32.39 15.85 -26.25
C PRO A 216 -33.83 16.15 -26.67
N SER A 217 -34.22 17.43 -26.62
CA SER A 217 -35.47 17.88 -27.22
C SER A 217 -35.35 17.68 -28.73
N LEU A 218 -36.10 16.71 -29.26
CA LEU A 218 -36.28 16.56 -30.71
C LEU A 218 -37.01 17.81 -31.21
N VAL A 219 -36.31 18.61 -32.03
CA VAL A 219 -36.90 19.63 -32.90
C VAL A 219 -36.71 19.16 -34.33
#